data_AF-A0A2D6D0S9-F1
#
_entry.id   AF-A0A2D6D0S9-F1
#
_cell.length_a   1.000
_cell.length_b   1.000
_cell.length_c   1.000
_cell.angle_alpha   90.00
_cell.angle_beta   90.00
_cell.angle_gamma   90.00
#
_symmetry.space_group_name_H-M   'P 1'
#
loop_
_entity.id
_entity.type
_entity.pdbx_description
1 polymer ?
#
loop_
_entity_poly.entity_id
_entity_poly.type
_entity_poly.pdbx_seq_one_letter_code
_entity_poly.pdbx_strand_id
1 'polypeptide(L)'
;MPDVDSAAPSLSFVAGREDREVLDALGHRNRPEGPFTMFDFIELGTAPVDLAAWLVSKVARGASLIAGSGPGGVGKTSTMRVLADFAPAAMPYVIASRESIDALDGAPQCVICHEISSHKLDGYLWDQDLRDLLALQADGHMVTSTMHINTIEEGREQLLGVNEIPEDHFHAVNLFVFVRIEGEDMTVGRINNPEGKRFI
;
A
#
# COMPACT_ATOMS: atom_id res chain seq x y z
N MET A 1 39.25 -0.96 17.10
CA MET A 1 37.86 -1.40 16.90
C MET A 1 37.03 -0.14 16.81
N PRO A 2 36.33 0.15 15.70
CA PRO A 2 35.42 1.26 15.67
C PRO A 2 34.09 0.85 16.31
N ASP A 3 33.57 1.74 17.14
CA ASP A 3 32.22 1.71 17.71
C ASP A 3 31.20 1.68 16.58
N VAL A 4 30.34 0.65 16.59
CA VAL A 4 29.17 0.58 15.73
C VAL A 4 28.01 1.15 16.54
N ASP A 5 27.92 2.47 16.56
CA ASP A 5 26.73 3.18 17.03
C ASP A 5 25.67 3.05 15.92
N SER A 6 25.05 1.87 15.85
CA SER A 6 23.88 1.58 15.05
C SER A 6 22.69 2.26 15.73
N ALA A 7 22.46 3.53 15.40
CA ALA A 7 21.20 4.19 15.69
C ALA A 7 20.07 3.40 15.00
N ALA A 8 19.41 2.52 15.75
CA ALA A 8 18.13 1.96 15.32
C ALA A 8 17.17 3.14 15.15
N PRO A 9 16.50 3.30 13.99
CA PRO A 9 15.52 4.36 13.83
C PRO A 9 14.46 4.17 14.93
N SER A 10 14.29 5.20 15.76
CA SER A 10 13.28 5.21 16.80
C SER A 10 11.91 5.12 16.13
N LEU A 11 11.19 4.04 16.39
CA LEU A 11 9.77 3.90 16.04
C LEU A 11 8.96 4.89 16.90
N SER A 12 8.97 6.17 16.52
CA SER A 12 8.09 7.16 17.12
C SER A 12 6.73 7.08 16.44
N PHE A 13 5.80 6.37 17.07
CA PHE A 13 4.39 6.48 16.75
C PHE A 13 3.87 7.77 17.35
N VAL A 14 3.77 8.84 16.56
CA VAL A 14 3.13 10.06 17.02
C VAL A 14 1.62 9.81 17.04
N ALA A 15 1.05 9.72 18.24
CA ALA A 15 -0.38 9.89 18.41
C ALA A 15 -0.75 11.30 17.91
N GLY A 16 -1.54 11.38 16.84
CA GLY A 16 -2.05 12.64 16.29
C GLY A 16 -1.25 13.20 15.11
N ARG A 17 -1.13 12.43 14.02
CA ARG A 17 -0.73 12.96 12.70
C ARG A 17 -1.83 13.87 12.14
N GLU A 18 -1.48 15.06 11.64
CA GLU A 18 -2.46 16.08 11.20
C GLU A 18 -3.20 15.69 9.90
N ASP A 19 -2.56 14.88 9.07
CA ASP A 19 -3.01 14.40 7.77
C ASP A 19 -3.75 13.03 7.85
N ARG A 20 -4.16 12.62 9.05
CA ARG A 20 -4.85 11.33 9.27
C ARG A 20 -6.10 11.18 8.41
N GLU A 21 -6.78 12.29 8.16
CA GLU A 21 -8.00 12.33 7.35
C GLU A 21 -7.80 11.76 5.93
N VAL A 22 -6.59 11.88 5.37
CA VAL A 22 -6.25 11.32 4.06
C VAL A 22 -6.39 9.80 4.07
N LEU A 23 -5.90 9.14 5.12
CA LEU A 23 -5.99 7.69 5.27
C LEU A 23 -7.40 7.24 5.67
N ASP A 24 -8.11 8.04 6.45
CA ASP A 24 -9.49 7.75 6.86
C ASP A 24 -10.45 7.84 5.68
N ALA A 25 -10.17 8.69 4.69
CA ALA A 25 -10.93 8.78 3.45
C ALA A 25 -10.88 7.50 2.60
N LEU A 26 -9.83 6.67 2.74
CA LEU A 26 -9.64 5.39 2.02
C LEU A 26 -10.49 4.25 2.59
N GLY A 27 -10.99 4.39 3.81
CA GLY A 27 -11.71 3.33 4.51
C GLY A 27 -13.10 3.07 3.92
N HIS A 28 -13.54 1.80 4.00
CA HIS A 28 -14.95 1.47 3.80
C HIS A 28 -15.80 2.16 4.88
N ARG A 29 -16.46 3.26 4.51
CA ARG A 29 -17.26 4.14 5.40
C ARG A 29 -18.51 3.49 6.02
N ASN A 30 -18.72 2.19 5.80
CA ASN A 30 -19.96 1.49 6.16
C ASN A 30 -19.83 0.60 7.42
N ARG A 31 -18.67 0.56 8.10
CA ARG A 31 -18.52 -0.17 9.37
C ARG A 31 -18.74 0.77 10.56
N PRO A 32 -19.65 0.46 11.51
CA PRO A 32 -19.89 1.29 12.69
C PRO A 32 -18.65 1.50 13.57
N GLU A 33 -17.81 0.46 13.69
CA GLU A 33 -16.54 0.47 14.44
C GLU A 33 -15.43 1.28 13.74
N GLY A 34 -15.69 1.81 12.55
CA GLY A 34 -14.71 2.47 11.72
C GLY A 34 -13.88 1.52 10.85
N PRO A 35 -12.87 2.06 10.13
CA PRO A 35 -12.00 1.28 9.28
C PRO A 35 -11.22 0.20 10.04
N PHE A 36 -10.81 -0.87 9.35
CA PHE A 36 -9.96 -1.91 9.95
C PHE A 36 -8.61 -1.35 10.43
N THR A 37 -8.11 -1.97 11.50
CA THR A 37 -6.80 -1.76 12.12
C THR A 37 -5.95 -3.03 11.99
N MET A 38 -4.65 -2.94 12.33
CA MET A 38 -3.80 -4.13 12.41
C MET A 38 -4.26 -5.11 13.49
N PHE A 39 -4.85 -4.61 14.58
CA PHE A 39 -5.44 -5.48 15.60
C PHE A 39 -6.60 -6.29 15.05
N ASP A 40 -7.51 -5.67 14.28
CA ASP A 40 -8.59 -6.41 13.61
C ASP A 40 -8.02 -7.50 12.69
N PHE A 41 -6.93 -7.21 11.94
CA PHE A 41 -6.30 -8.19 11.05
C PHE A 41 -5.73 -9.39 11.81
N ILE A 42 -5.16 -9.16 13.00
CA ILE A 42 -4.63 -10.23 13.85
C ILE A 42 -5.78 -11.02 14.48
N GLU A 43 -6.79 -10.35 15.03
CA GLU A 43 -7.94 -11.00 15.69
C GLU A 43 -8.77 -11.84 14.71
N LEU A 44 -8.96 -11.36 13.48
CA LEU A 44 -9.65 -12.09 12.42
C LEU A 44 -8.78 -13.20 11.79
N GLY A 45 -7.49 -13.29 12.17
CA GLY A 45 -6.54 -14.22 11.58
C GLY A 45 -6.23 -13.92 10.11
N THR A 46 -6.47 -12.70 9.65
CA THR A 46 -6.09 -12.23 8.31
C THR A 46 -4.59 -12.08 8.17
N ALA A 47 -3.91 -11.63 9.22
CA ALA A 47 -2.46 -11.67 9.32
C ALA A 47 -2.07 -12.32 10.65
N PRO A 48 -1.39 -13.47 10.66
CA PRO A 48 -0.80 -14.01 11.88
C PRO A 48 0.14 -12.97 12.53
N VAL A 49 0.24 -12.97 13.86
CA VAL A 49 0.98 -11.94 14.61
C VAL A 49 2.42 -11.75 14.13
N ASP A 50 3.12 -12.83 13.79
CA ASP A 50 4.51 -12.77 13.31
C ASP A 50 4.61 -12.09 11.94
N LEU A 51 3.66 -12.38 11.03
CA LEU A 51 3.57 -11.74 9.72
C LEU A 51 3.18 -10.26 9.87
N ALA A 52 2.21 -9.96 10.73
CA ALA A 52 1.81 -8.60 11.04
C ALA A 52 2.99 -7.77 11.57
N ALA A 53 3.73 -8.30 12.55
CA ALA A 53 4.91 -7.65 13.11
C ALA A 53 6.00 -7.42 12.04
N TRP A 54 6.24 -8.41 11.18
CA TRP A 54 7.20 -8.27 10.09
C TRP A 54 6.78 -7.19 9.08
N LEU A 55 5.52 -7.20 8.62
CA LEU A 55 4.99 -6.20 7.69
C LEU A 55 5.07 -4.79 8.28
N VAL A 56 4.62 -4.60 9.52
CA VAL A 56 4.72 -3.33 10.24
C VAL A 56 6.18 -2.88 10.33
N SER A 57 7.12 -3.77 10.65
CA SER A 57 8.54 -3.41 10.76
C SER A 57 9.14 -2.90 9.45
N LYS A 58 8.64 -3.37 8.30
CA LYS A 58 9.06 -2.92 6.97
C LYS A 58 8.44 -1.57 6.65
N VAL A 59 7.12 -1.45 6.80
CA VAL A 59 6.38 -0.22 6.47
C VAL A 59 6.82 0.95 7.36
N ALA A 60 7.05 0.71 8.64
CA ALA A 60 7.55 1.74 9.57
C ALA A 60 8.99 2.23 9.26
N ARG A 61 9.67 1.59 8.31
CA ARG A 61 10.97 2.03 7.77
C ARG A 61 10.84 2.66 6.38
N GLY A 62 9.62 2.96 5.93
CA GLY A 62 9.35 3.60 4.64
C GLY A 62 9.23 2.63 3.47
N ALA A 63 8.93 1.35 3.71
CA ALA A 63 8.81 0.37 2.63
C ALA A 63 7.58 0.65 1.74
N SER A 64 7.79 0.91 0.45
CA SER A 64 6.72 1.01 -0.54
C SER A 64 5.99 -0.33 -0.69
N LEU A 65 4.67 -0.29 -0.90
CA LEU A 65 3.84 -1.49 -0.94
C LEU A 65 2.71 -1.43 -1.98
N ILE A 66 2.42 -2.57 -2.58
CA ILE A 66 1.25 -2.79 -3.44
C ILE A 66 0.42 -3.93 -2.86
N ALA A 67 -0.85 -3.67 -2.56
CA ALA A 67 -1.81 -4.68 -2.15
C ALA A 67 -2.48 -5.33 -3.38
N GLY A 68 -2.25 -6.63 -3.57
CA GLY A 68 -2.69 -7.40 -4.73
C GLY A 68 -3.88 -8.33 -4.44
N SER A 69 -4.79 -8.41 -5.41
CA SER A 69 -5.83 -9.45 -5.51
C SER A 69 -6.54 -9.32 -6.86
N GLY A 70 -6.75 -10.44 -7.56
CA GLY A 70 -7.47 -10.48 -8.83
C GLY A 70 -8.89 -9.89 -8.76
N PRO A 71 -9.75 -10.32 -7.83
CA PRO A 71 -11.11 -9.79 -7.72
C PRO A 71 -11.19 -8.48 -6.92
N GLY A 72 -12.21 -7.68 -7.21
CA GLY A 72 -12.68 -6.62 -6.33
C GLY A 72 -13.41 -7.19 -5.11
N GLY A 73 -13.49 -6.42 -4.01
CA GLY A 73 -14.22 -6.82 -2.79
C GLY A 73 -13.48 -7.75 -1.82
N VAL A 74 -12.24 -8.12 -2.16
CA VAL A 74 -11.42 -9.05 -1.36
C VAL A 74 -10.79 -8.37 -0.14
N GLY A 75 -10.48 -7.07 -0.23
CA GLY A 75 -9.93 -6.30 0.88
C GLY A 75 -8.63 -5.54 0.58
N LYS A 76 -8.20 -5.41 -0.68
CA LYS A 76 -6.94 -4.72 -1.05
C LYS A 76 -6.80 -3.34 -0.41
N THR A 77 -7.82 -2.49 -0.56
CA THR A 77 -7.82 -1.13 -0.02
C THR A 77 -7.74 -1.14 1.51
N SER A 78 -8.43 -2.07 2.18
CA SER A 78 -8.32 -2.27 3.63
C SER A 78 -6.90 -2.68 4.03
N THR A 79 -6.28 -3.62 3.31
CA THR A 79 -4.90 -4.08 3.55
C THR A 79 -3.90 -2.95 3.36
N MET A 80 -3.98 -2.23 2.23
CA MET A 80 -3.14 -1.07 1.95
C MET A 80 -3.30 -0.02 3.06
N ARG A 81 -4.53 0.31 3.45
CA ARG A 81 -4.82 1.30 4.50
C ARG A 81 -4.23 0.90 5.85
N VAL A 82 -4.48 -0.35 6.28
CA VAL A 82 -3.99 -0.89 7.56
C VAL A 82 -2.46 -0.84 7.63
N LEU A 83 -1.78 -1.16 6.52
CA LEU A 83 -0.32 -1.11 6.47
C LEU A 83 0.20 0.32 6.39
N ALA A 84 -0.38 1.16 5.54
CA ALA A 84 0.01 2.55 5.36
C ALA A 84 -0.11 3.35 6.66
N ASP A 85 -0.99 2.97 7.59
CA ASP A 85 -1.10 3.51 8.96
C ASP A 85 0.26 3.57 9.69
N PHE A 86 1.14 2.61 9.39
CA PHE A 86 2.47 2.49 9.99
C PHE A 86 3.56 3.25 9.22
N ALA A 87 3.23 4.02 8.18
CA ALA A 87 4.20 4.85 7.48
C ALA A 87 4.93 5.81 8.47
N PRO A 88 6.21 6.14 8.24
CA PRO A 88 6.95 7.02 9.12
C PRO A 88 6.22 8.35 9.37
N ALA A 89 6.17 8.81 10.63
CA ALA A 89 5.49 10.06 10.98
C ALA A 89 6.07 11.31 10.28
N ALA A 90 7.34 11.22 9.84
CA ALA A 90 8.00 12.27 9.05
C ALA A 90 7.58 12.31 7.57
N MET A 91 6.75 11.36 7.12
CA MET A 91 6.24 11.26 5.75
C MET A 91 4.74 11.56 5.71
N PRO A 92 4.34 12.81 5.42
CA PRO A 92 2.94 13.16 5.22
C PRO A 92 2.30 12.33 4.10
N TYR A 93 1.00 12.07 4.20
CA TYR A 93 0.20 11.42 3.18
C TYR A 93 -0.21 12.40 2.11
N VAL A 94 -0.09 11.98 0.86
CA VAL A 94 -0.63 12.70 -0.30
C VAL A 94 -1.34 11.71 -1.20
N ILE A 95 -2.56 12.05 -1.63
CA ILE A 95 -3.26 11.28 -2.66
C ILE A 95 -2.63 11.59 -4.00
N ALA A 96 -2.24 10.55 -4.73
CA ALA A 96 -1.61 10.67 -6.02
C ALA A 96 -2.59 11.22 -7.06
N SER A 97 -2.26 12.37 -7.63
CA SER A 97 -2.76 12.87 -8.90
C SER A 97 -1.56 13.37 -9.69
N ARG A 98 -1.76 13.68 -10.97
CA ARG A 98 -0.70 14.31 -11.77
C ARG A 98 -0.24 15.61 -11.14
N GLU A 99 -1.17 16.45 -10.71
CA GLU A 99 -0.89 17.72 -10.06
C GLU A 99 -0.16 17.54 -8.73
N SER A 100 -0.53 16.53 -7.94
CA SER A 100 0.16 16.28 -6.68
C SER A 100 1.58 15.81 -6.93
N ILE A 101 1.79 14.90 -7.88
CA ILE A 101 3.12 14.35 -8.23
C ILE A 101 4.04 15.47 -8.71
N ASP A 102 3.56 16.32 -9.62
CA ASP A 102 4.31 17.46 -10.15
C ASP A 102 4.66 18.50 -9.06
N ALA A 103 3.86 18.56 -8.00
CA ALA A 103 4.05 19.50 -6.89
C ALA A 103 4.95 18.98 -5.77
N LEU A 104 5.38 17.71 -5.79
CA LEU A 104 6.26 17.15 -4.77
C LEU A 104 7.68 17.70 -4.94
N ASP A 105 8.19 18.37 -3.90
CA ASP A 105 9.58 18.80 -3.84
C ASP A 105 10.25 18.45 -2.51
N GLY A 106 11.48 17.92 -2.60
CA GLY A 106 12.44 17.83 -1.49
C GLY A 106 12.14 16.81 -0.38
N ALA A 107 11.05 16.97 0.36
CA ALA A 107 10.79 16.20 1.59
C ALA A 107 10.09 14.86 1.29
N PRO A 108 10.59 13.73 1.83
CA PRO A 108 9.93 12.45 1.67
C PRO A 108 8.49 12.44 2.16
N GLN A 109 7.60 11.84 1.36
CA GLN A 109 6.17 11.71 1.64
C GLN A 109 5.71 10.28 1.39
N CYS A 110 4.56 9.92 1.95
CA CYS A 110 3.88 8.67 1.67
C CYS A 110 2.75 8.92 0.66
N VAL A 111 3.05 8.70 -0.61
CA VAL A 111 2.15 8.95 -1.74
C VAL A 111 1.22 7.75 -1.92
N ILE A 112 -0.08 8.01 -1.95
CA ILE A 112 -1.15 7.01 -1.98
C ILE A 112 -1.84 7.05 -3.33
N CYS A 113 -1.62 6.04 -4.16
CA CYS A 113 -2.41 5.79 -5.36
C CYS A 113 -3.54 4.82 -5.00
N HIS A 114 -4.80 5.20 -5.20
CA HIS A 114 -5.94 4.34 -4.84
C HIS A 114 -5.86 2.98 -5.52
N GLU A 115 -5.53 2.95 -6.81
CA GLU A 115 -5.37 1.73 -7.58
C GLU A 115 -4.50 1.97 -8.82
N ILE A 116 -3.57 1.04 -9.06
CA ILE A 116 -2.84 0.94 -10.32
C ILE A 116 -3.76 0.24 -11.33
N SER A 117 -4.35 1.04 -12.22
CA SER A 117 -5.37 0.58 -13.16
C SER A 117 -5.60 1.59 -14.29
N SER A 118 -5.94 1.10 -15.48
CA SER A 118 -6.30 1.93 -16.63
C SER A 118 -7.70 2.56 -16.54
N HIS A 119 -8.44 2.29 -15.46
CA HIS A 119 -9.71 2.93 -15.18
C HIS A 119 -9.52 4.43 -14.89
N LYS A 120 -10.34 5.27 -15.54
CA LYS A 120 -10.29 6.73 -15.44
C LYS A 120 -11.07 7.24 -14.24
N LEU A 121 -10.57 6.97 -13.04
CA LEU A 121 -11.10 7.46 -11.77
C LEU A 121 -10.04 8.30 -11.05
N ASP A 122 -10.48 9.21 -10.19
CA ASP A 122 -9.54 10.01 -9.39
C ASP A 122 -8.70 9.11 -8.48
N GLY A 123 -7.40 9.38 -8.41
CA GLY A 123 -6.43 8.58 -7.65
C GLY A 123 -6.07 7.23 -8.27
N TYR A 124 -6.56 6.93 -9.49
CA TYR A 124 -6.18 5.75 -10.27
C TYR A 124 -5.13 6.18 -11.29
N LEU A 125 -3.96 5.55 -11.28
CA LEU A 125 -2.86 5.92 -12.16
C LEU A 125 -2.46 4.79 -13.10
N TRP A 126 -2.10 5.19 -14.32
CA TRP A 126 -1.64 4.32 -15.40
C TRP A 126 -0.68 5.07 -16.32
N ASP A 127 0.04 4.33 -17.15
CA ASP A 127 0.94 4.86 -18.17
C ASP A 127 1.95 5.87 -17.59
N GLN A 128 2.04 7.07 -18.17
CA GLN A 128 3.05 8.06 -17.76
C GLN A 128 2.89 8.49 -16.30
N ASP A 129 1.66 8.70 -15.82
CA ASP A 129 1.44 9.16 -14.45
C ASP A 129 1.87 8.09 -13.43
N LEU A 130 1.77 6.80 -13.80
CA LEU A 130 2.30 5.70 -12.98
C LEU A 130 3.83 5.65 -13.00
N ARG A 131 4.45 5.91 -14.16
CA ARG A 131 5.91 6.01 -14.28
C ARG A 131 6.47 7.11 -13.38
N ASP A 132 5.81 8.27 -13.40
CA ASP A 132 6.20 9.43 -12.61
C ASP A 132 5.99 9.16 -11.12
N LEU A 133 4.87 8.53 -10.72
CA LEU A 133 4.64 8.10 -9.33
C LEU A 133 5.77 7.20 -8.80
N LEU A 134 6.12 6.13 -9.53
CA LEU A 134 7.12 5.17 -9.04
C LEU A 134 8.55 5.75 -9.09
N ALA A 135 8.80 6.75 -9.93
CA ALA A 135 10.09 7.46 -9.95
C ALA A 135 10.37 8.21 -8.64
N LEU A 136 9.33 8.70 -7.95
CA LEU A 136 9.47 9.40 -6.66
C LEU A 136 10.18 8.58 -5.59
N GLN A 137 10.19 7.25 -5.73
CA GLN A 137 10.89 6.37 -4.81
C GLN A 137 12.42 6.60 -4.82
N ALA A 138 12.97 7.10 -5.93
CA ALA A 138 14.39 7.48 -6.02
C ALA A 138 14.73 8.68 -5.12
N ASP A 139 13.75 9.56 -4.87
CA ASP A 139 13.88 10.73 -4.00
C ASP A 139 13.49 10.42 -2.54
N GLY A 140 13.26 9.13 -2.22
CA GLY A 140 12.96 8.66 -0.87
C GLY A 140 11.48 8.70 -0.48
N HIS A 141 10.58 9.03 -1.41
CA HIS A 141 9.14 8.91 -1.17
C HIS A 141 8.74 7.43 -1.03
N MET A 142 7.79 7.20 -0.13
CA MET A 142 7.11 5.91 -0.01
C MET A 142 5.88 5.92 -0.91
N VAL A 143 5.65 4.84 -1.67
CA VAL A 143 4.46 4.67 -2.50
C VAL A 143 3.60 3.54 -1.95
N THR A 144 2.30 3.79 -1.82
CA THR A 144 1.32 2.76 -1.47
C THR A 144 0.22 2.70 -2.51
N SER A 145 -0.14 1.49 -2.93
CA SER A 145 -1.26 1.31 -3.87
C SER A 145 -1.95 -0.05 -3.76
N THR A 146 -3.03 -0.20 -4.52
CA THR A 146 -3.69 -1.48 -4.77
C THR A 146 -3.59 -1.85 -6.24
N MET A 147 -3.66 -3.14 -6.57
CA MET A 147 -3.57 -3.61 -7.94
C MET A 147 -4.36 -4.90 -8.16
N HIS A 148 -4.98 -5.04 -9.33
CA HIS A 148 -5.69 -6.25 -9.74
C HIS A 148 -4.73 -7.31 -10.29
N ILE A 149 -4.00 -7.95 -9.37
CA ILE A 149 -3.01 -9.01 -9.65
C ILE A 149 -3.12 -10.13 -8.61
N ASN A 150 -2.90 -11.37 -9.04
CA ASN A 150 -2.88 -12.56 -8.19
C ASN A 150 -1.46 -13.07 -7.90
N THR A 151 -0.47 -12.63 -8.68
CA THR A 151 0.94 -13.01 -8.53
C THR A 151 1.87 -11.84 -8.79
N ILE A 152 3.15 -12.00 -8.39
CA ILE A 152 4.20 -11.01 -8.67
C ILE A 152 4.51 -10.97 -10.17
N GLU A 153 4.40 -12.10 -10.87
CA GLU A 153 4.63 -12.20 -12.31
C GLU A 153 3.60 -11.38 -13.10
N GLU A 154 2.32 -11.44 -12.70
CA GLU A 154 1.27 -10.59 -13.28
C GLU A 154 1.55 -9.11 -13.00
N GLY A 155 2.01 -8.78 -11.78
CA GLY A 155 2.45 -7.43 -11.42
C GLY A 155 3.63 -6.96 -12.28
N ARG A 156 4.63 -7.82 -12.49
CA ARG A 156 5.80 -7.53 -13.32
C ARG A 156 5.40 -7.28 -14.78
N GLU A 157 4.52 -8.11 -15.34
CA GLU A 157 4.03 -7.94 -16.71
C GLU A 157 3.29 -6.61 -16.87
N GLN A 158 2.39 -6.28 -15.94
CA GLN A 158 1.65 -5.02 -16.02
C GLN A 158 2.54 -3.80 -15.78
N LEU A 159 3.46 -3.84 -14.81
CA LEU A 159 4.31 -2.69 -14.50
C LEU A 159 5.41 -2.51 -15.56
N LEU A 160 6.20 -3.54 -15.86
CA LEU A 160 7.32 -3.41 -16.80
C LEU A 160 6.89 -3.55 -18.26
N GLY A 161 6.01 -4.49 -18.56
CA GLY A 161 5.61 -4.80 -19.94
C GLY A 161 4.57 -3.83 -20.49
N VAL A 162 3.54 -3.51 -19.70
CA VAL A 162 2.43 -2.65 -20.16
C VAL A 162 2.68 -1.17 -19.86
N ASN A 163 3.11 -0.84 -18.64
CA ASN A 163 3.35 0.55 -18.23
C ASN A 163 4.79 1.00 -18.45
N GLU A 164 5.66 0.14 -19.00
CA GLU A 164 7.06 0.47 -19.34
C GLU A 164 7.81 1.10 -18.15
N ILE A 165 7.48 0.67 -16.93
CA ILE A 165 8.15 1.11 -15.71
C ILE A 165 9.61 0.65 -15.78
N PRO A 166 10.60 1.51 -15.47
CA PRO A 166 11.99 1.07 -15.35
C PRO A 166 12.15 -0.02 -14.28
N GLU A 167 12.99 -1.01 -14.55
CA GLU A 167 13.18 -2.16 -13.65
C GLU A 167 13.63 -1.73 -12.24
N ASP A 168 14.46 -0.69 -12.14
CA ASP A 168 14.89 -0.12 -10.86
C ASP A 168 13.72 0.46 -10.04
N HIS A 169 12.73 1.08 -10.70
CA HIS A 169 11.54 1.61 -10.02
C HIS A 169 10.62 0.48 -9.55
N PHE A 170 10.50 -0.60 -10.32
CA PHE A 170 9.80 -1.81 -9.88
C PHE A 170 10.46 -2.44 -8.65
N HIS A 171 11.79 -2.54 -8.64
CA HIS A 171 12.55 -3.06 -7.50
C HIS A 171 12.48 -2.18 -6.26
N ALA A 172 12.20 -0.88 -6.43
CA ALA A 172 11.96 0.01 -5.31
C ALA A 172 10.64 -0.30 -4.59
N VAL A 173 9.67 -0.96 -5.24
CA VAL A 173 8.46 -1.48 -4.57
C VAL A 173 8.86 -2.67 -3.69
N ASN A 174 8.90 -2.44 -2.37
CA ASN A 174 9.51 -3.39 -1.44
C ASN A 174 8.57 -4.55 -1.06
N LEU A 175 7.26 -4.33 -1.11
CA LEU A 175 6.26 -5.30 -0.66
C LEU A 175 5.13 -5.47 -1.69
N PHE A 176 4.89 -6.71 -2.09
CA PHE A 176 3.64 -7.12 -2.74
C PHE A 176 2.85 -7.97 -1.75
N VAL A 177 1.72 -7.44 -1.28
CA VAL A 177 0.91 -8.07 -0.23
C VAL A 177 -0.38 -8.58 -0.85
N PHE A 178 -0.49 -9.91 -1.01
CA PHE A 178 -1.66 -10.52 -1.63
C PHE A 178 -2.71 -10.86 -0.59
N VAL A 179 -3.92 -10.38 -0.76
CA VAL A 179 -5.05 -10.73 0.11
C VAL A 179 -5.98 -11.69 -0.63
N ARG A 180 -6.46 -12.71 0.07
CA ARG A 180 -7.34 -13.76 -0.48
C ARG A 180 -8.50 -14.03 0.46
N ILE A 181 -9.56 -14.65 -0.04
CA ILE A 181 -10.66 -15.20 0.76
C ILE A 181 -10.63 -16.72 0.65
N GLU A 182 -10.71 -17.41 1.77
CA GLU A 182 -10.72 -18.87 1.83
C GLU A 182 -11.93 -19.45 1.07
N GLY A 183 -11.65 -20.40 0.16
CA GLY A 183 -12.68 -21.08 -0.63
C GLY A 183 -13.23 -20.30 -1.83
N GLU A 184 -12.74 -19.08 -2.10
CA GLU A 184 -13.20 -18.26 -3.22
C GLU A 184 -12.32 -18.39 -4.46
N ASP A 185 -12.92 -18.24 -5.65
CA ASP A 185 -12.21 -18.19 -6.92
C ASP A 185 -11.60 -16.80 -7.15
N MET A 186 -10.28 -16.74 -7.17
CA MET A 186 -9.52 -15.48 -7.34
C MET A 186 -9.43 -15.00 -8.80
N THR A 187 -10.09 -15.67 -9.74
CA THR A 187 -10.14 -15.27 -11.16
C THR A 187 -11.39 -14.48 -11.54
N VAL A 188 -12.37 -14.38 -10.64
CA VAL A 188 -13.62 -13.65 -10.88
C VAL A 188 -13.41 -12.12 -10.77
N GLY A 189 -14.29 -11.34 -11.40
CA GLY A 189 -14.17 -9.87 -11.36
C GLY A 189 -14.43 -9.24 -9.98
N ARG A 190 -15.34 -9.81 -9.19
CA ARG A 190 -15.69 -9.30 -7.85
C ARG A 190 -16.21 -10.42 -6.96
N ILE A 191 -15.80 -10.41 -5.69
CA ILE A 191 -16.32 -11.28 -4.63
C ILE A 191 -17.14 -10.40 -3.66
N ASN A 192 -18.35 -10.85 -3.34
CA ASN A 192 -19.20 -10.23 -2.32
C ASN A 192 -19.46 -11.22 -1.18
N ASN A 193 -18.40 -11.57 -0.46
CA ASN A 193 -18.44 -12.49 0.67
C ASN A 193 -17.91 -11.76 1.92
N PRO A 194 -18.77 -11.07 2.69
CA PRO A 194 -18.34 -10.36 3.89
C PRO A 194 -17.88 -11.32 5.00
N GLU A 195 -18.51 -12.49 5.13
CA GLU A 195 -18.24 -13.50 6.16
C GLU A 195 -17.01 -14.37 5.85
N GLY A 196 -16.56 -14.37 4.59
CA GLY A 196 -15.41 -15.14 4.13
C GLY A 196 -14.14 -14.78 4.90
N LYS A 197 -13.44 -15.81 5.37
CA LYS A 197 -12.17 -15.65 6.07
C LYS A 197 -11.11 -15.12 5.10
N ARG A 198 -10.61 -13.92 5.39
CA ARG A 198 -9.53 -13.29 4.63
C ARG A 198 -8.19 -13.71 5.20
N PHE A 199 -7.19 -13.85 4.35
CA PHE A 199 -5.80 -14.10 4.73
C PHE A 199 -4.82 -13.44 3.76
N ILE A 200 -3.63 -13.19 4.28
CA ILE A 200 -2.44 -12.70 3.56
C ILE A 200 -1.40 -13.82 3.52
#